data_AF-A0A1S4ABU4-F1
#
_entry.id   AF-A0A1S4ABU4-F1
#
_cell.length_a   1.000
_cell.length_b   1.000
_cell.length_c   1.000
_cell.angle_alpha   90.00
_cell.angle_beta   90.00
_cell.angle_gamma   90.00
#
_symmetry.space_group_name_H-M   'P 1'
#
loop_
_entity.id
_entity.type
_entity.pdbx_description
1 polymer ?
#
loop_
_entity_poly.entity_id
_entity_poly.type
_entity_poly.pdbx_seq_one_letter_code
_entity_poly.pdbx_strand_id
1 'polypeptide(L)'
;MVYSYRHGFSGFAAKLTACQAKQIGELPGVVRVIQNRVYETHTSRSWDFLGLSKNNPNNLLNKTNQGDGIIIGVLDSDTGVALDQ
;
A
#
# COMPACT_ATOMS: atom_id res chain seq x y z
N MET A 1 7.74 20.66 4.03
CA MET A 1 7.04 19.58 4.75
C MET A 1 7.94 18.36 4.79
N VAL A 2 8.20 17.82 5.97
CA VAL A 2 9.03 16.63 6.19
C VAL A 2 8.19 15.61 6.97
N TYR A 3 8.24 14.36 6.55
CA TYR A 3 7.60 13.25 7.22
C TYR A 3 8.66 12.23 7.63
N SER A 4 8.81 11.98 8.93
CA SER A 4 9.76 10.98 9.43
C SER A 4 9.08 9.63 9.58
N TYR A 5 9.65 8.59 8.99
CA TYR A 5 9.15 7.23 9.17
C TYR A 5 9.42 6.79 10.61
N ARG A 6 8.38 6.26 11.27
CA ARG A 6 8.50 5.79 12.67
C ARG A 6 8.80 4.30 12.76
N HIS A 7 8.42 3.54 11.75
CA HIS A 7 8.49 2.08 11.73
C HIS A 7 8.90 1.60 10.33
N GLY A 8 9.54 0.43 10.26
CA GLY A 8 9.94 -0.23 9.01
C GLY A 8 11.19 0.34 8.33
N PHE A 9 11.41 1.65 8.39
CA PHE A 9 12.56 2.32 7.77
C PHE A 9 13.16 3.39 8.67
N SER A 10 14.49 3.53 8.62
CA SER A 10 15.21 4.66 9.21
C SER A 10 15.37 5.75 8.16
N GLY A 11 14.49 6.75 8.16
CA GLY A 11 14.56 7.86 7.19
C GLY A 11 13.35 8.80 7.23
N PHE A 12 13.27 9.67 6.23
CA PHE A 12 12.20 10.64 6.07
C PHE A 12 11.88 10.91 4.60
N ALA A 13 10.68 11.43 4.34
CA ALA A 13 10.28 12.01 3.06
C ALA A 13 10.22 13.54 3.18
N ALA A 14 10.75 14.26 2.20
CA ALA A 14 10.75 15.71 2.17
C ALA A 14 10.54 16.24 0.75
N LYS A 15 9.93 17.43 0.64
CA LYS A 15 9.93 18.20 -0.62
C LYS A 15 11.25 18.96 -0.71
N LEU A 16 12.03 18.64 -1.75
CA LEU A 16 13.37 19.19 -2.00
C LEU A 16 13.51 19.56 -3.47
N THR A 17 14.40 20.52 -3.76
CA THR A 17 14.87 20.72 -5.13
C THR A 17 15.85 19.62 -5.53
N ALA A 18 16.09 19.46 -6.83
CA ALA A 18 17.06 18.47 -7.33
C ALA A 18 18.47 18.71 -6.76
N CYS A 19 18.87 19.98 -6.62
CA CYS A 19 20.16 20.34 -6.03
C CYS A 19 20.26 19.91 -4.55
N GLN A 20 19.21 20.21 -3.76
CA GLN A 20 19.15 19.81 -2.34
C GLN A 20 19.15 18.29 -2.17
N ALA A 21 18.41 17.57 -3.01
CA ALA A 21 18.38 16.10 -2.98
C ALA A 21 19.75 15.50 -3.28
N LYS A 22 20.51 16.08 -4.22
CA LYS A 22 21.88 15.66 -4.53
C LYS A 22 22.81 15.89 -3.34
N GLN A 23 22.79 17.10 -2.76
CA GLN A 23 23.62 17.43 -1.60
C GLN A 23 23.36 16.51 -0.41
N ILE A 24 22.09 16.19 -0.11
CA ILE A 24 21.74 15.26 0.96
C ILE A 24 22.23 13.84 0.66
N GLY A 25 22.18 13.40 -0.61
CA GLY A 25 22.68 12.08 -1.01
C GLY A 25 24.18 11.88 -0.80
N GLU A 26 24.96 12.96 -0.67
CA GLU A 26 26.40 12.93 -0.44
C GLU A 26 26.76 12.95 1.06
N LEU A 27 25.78 13.12 1.96
CA LEU A 27 26.03 13.19 3.39
C LEU A 27 26.39 11.81 3.98
N PRO A 28 27.41 11.73 4.87
CA PRO A 28 27.70 10.51 5.61
C PRO A 28 26.46 10.01 6.37
N GLY A 29 26.13 8.72 6.20
CA GLY A 29 24.96 8.09 6.80
C GLY A 29 23.70 8.08 5.93
N VAL A 30 23.69 8.80 4.80
CA VAL A 30 22.60 8.68 3.82
C VAL A 30 22.89 7.50 2.90
N VAL A 31 22.15 6.41 3.09
CA VAL A 31 22.31 5.20 2.27
C VAL A 31 21.75 5.39 0.86
N ARG A 32 20.62 6.08 0.72
CA ARG A 32 19.96 6.29 -0.56
C ARG A 32 18.99 7.46 -0.54
N VAL A 33 18.92 8.19 -1.65
CA VAL A 33 17.84 9.16 -1.95
C VAL A 33 17.03 8.61 -3.11
N ILE A 34 15.70 8.53 -2.95
CA ILE A 34 14.78 7.99 -3.96
C ILE A 34 13.73 9.06 -4.27
N GLN A 35 13.57 9.40 -5.54
CA GLN A 35 12.52 10.31 -5.97
C GLN A 35 11.15 9.65 -5.81
N ASN A 36 10.21 10.36 -5.19
CA ASN A 36 8.82 9.93 -5.10
C ASN A 36 8.20 9.78 -6.50
N ARG A 37 7.50 8.67 -6.74
CA ARG A 37 6.79 8.38 -7.99
C ARG A 37 5.31 8.16 -7.71
N VAL A 38 4.47 8.70 -8.58
CA VAL A 38 3.03 8.38 -8.61
C VAL A 38 2.87 7.14 -9.48
N TYR A 39 2.09 6.17 -8.99
CA TYR A 39 1.75 4.95 -9.71
C TYR A 39 0.25 4.97 -10.04
N GLU A 40 -0.11 4.43 -11.21
CA GLU A 40 -1.50 4.23 -11.60
C GLU A 40 -2.01 2.89 -11.06
N THR A 41 -3.30 2.80 -10.74
CA THR A 41 -3.92 1.56 -10.30
C THR A 41 -4.17 0.61 -11.47
N HIS A 42 -3.83 -0.65 -11.29
CA HIS A 42 -3.85 -1.64 -12.37
C HIS A 42 -5.12 -2.50 -12.40
N THR A 43 -6.01 -2.45 -11.39
CA THR A 43 -7.14 -3.39 -11.29
C THR A 43 -8.39 -2.75 -10.70
N SER A 44 -9.53 -2.91 -11.38
CA SER A 44 -10.87 -2.80 -10.80
C SER A 44 -11.55 -4.18 -10.88
N ARG A 45 -12.20 -4.64 -9.78
CA ARG A 45 -12.92 -5.93 -9.60
C ARG A 45 -12.14 -7.11 -8.97
N SER A 46 -11.65 -6.93 -7.75
CA SER A 46 -10.90 -7.95 -6.99
C SER A 46 -11.71 -9.21 -6.59
N TRP A 47 -13.02 -9.12 -6.34
CA TRP A 47 -13.81 -10.26 -5.86
C TRP A 47 -14.09 -11.32 -6.92
N ASP A 48 -14.46 -10.91 -8.13
CA ASP A 48 -14.64 -11.81 -9.27
C ASP A 48 -13.31 -12.45 -9.66
N PHE A 49 -12.21 -11.69 -9.58
CA PHE A 49 -10.86 -12.18 -9.84
C PHE A 49 -10.43 -13.29 -8.87
N LEU A 50 -10.81 -13.19 -7.59
CA LEU A 50 -10.46 -14.16 -6.54
C LEU A 50 -11.40 -15.38 -6.49
N GLY A 51 -12.48 -15.40 -7.28
CA GLY A 51 -13.42 -16.52 -7.33
C GLY A 51 -14.20 -16.74 -6.03
N LEU A 52 -14.35 -15.71 -5.18
CA LEU A 52 -15.00 -15.79 -3.86
C LEU A 52 -16.53 -15.58 -3.93
N SER A 53 -17.18 -16.10 -4.98
CA SER A 53 -18.62 -15.96 -5.16
C SER A 53 -19.41 -16.68 -4.06
N LYS A 54 -20.37 -15.98 -3.44
CA LYS A 54 -21.27 -16.52 -2.41
C LYS A 54 -22.18 -17.65 -2.92
N ASN A 55 -22.34 -17.80 -4.24
CA ASN A 55 -23.25 -18.77 -4.84
C ASN A 55 -22.67 -20.20 -4.92
N ASN A 56 -21.40 -20.40 -4.52
CA ASN A 56 -20.79 -21.73 -4.48
C ASN A 56 -20.66 -22.22 -3.01
N PRO A 57 -21.45 -23.22 -2.59
CA PRO A 57 -21.43 -23.71 -1.21
C PRO A 57 -20.07 -24.31 -0.78
N ASN A 58 -19.23 -24.72 -1.75
CA ASN A 58 -17.88 -25.25 -1.52
C ASN A 58 -16.76 -24.21 -1.65
N ASN A 59 -17.08 -22.91 -1.63
CA ASN A 59 -16.09 -21.84 -1.75
C ASN A 59 -15.13 -21.76 -0.55
N LEU A 60 -14.01 -21.04 -0.75
CA LEU A 60 -12.96 -20.87 0.27
C LEU A 60 -13.46 -20.16 1.53
N LEU A 61 -14.44 -19.25 1.40
CA LEU A 61 -14.99 -18.49 2.52
C LEU A 61 -15.66 -19.43 3.54
N ASN A 62 -16.48 -20.37 3.08
CA ASN A 62 -17.15 -21.32 3.97
C ASN A 62 -16.16 -22.29 4.64
N LYS A 63 -15.13 -22.73 3.90
CA LYS A 63 -14.11 -23.65 4.42
C LYS A 63 -13.19 -23.03 5.48
N THR A 64 -13.08 -21.71 5.51
CA THR A 64 -12.13 -20.98 6.37
C THR A 64 -12.82 -20.22 7.51
N ASN A 65 -14.07 -20.57 7.83
CA ASN A 65 -14.89 -19.80 8.78
C ASN A 65 -14.91 -18.30 8.44
N GLN A 66 -15.03 -17.96 7.15
CA GLN A 66 -15.02 -16.60 6.62
C GLN A 66 -13.75 -15.79 6.97
N GLY A 67 -12.65 -16.46 7.30
CA GLY A 67 -11.39 -15.82 7.68
C GLY A 67 -11.36 -15.34 9.13
N ASP A 68 -12.13 -15.95 10.03
CA ASP A 68 -12.11 -15.60 11.46
C ASP A 68 -10.68 -15.61 12.04
N GLY A 69 -10.35 -14.54 12.77
CA GLY A 69 -9.02 -14.29 13.32
C GLY A 69 -7.96 -13.78 12.32
N ILE A 70 -8.29 -13.60 11.03
CA ILE A 70 -7.34 -13.13 10.01
C ILE A 70 -7.57 -11.64 9.68
N ILE A 71 -6.47 -10.88 9.59
CA ILE A 71 -6.48 -9.48 9.18
C ILE A 71 -5.80 -9.37 7.82
N ILE A 72 -6.50 -8.78 6.85
CA ILE A 72 -5.97 -8.49 5.51
C ILE A 72 -5.83 -6.97 5.36
N GLY A 73 -4.59 -6.48 5.25
CA GLY A 73 -4.32 -5.08 4.95
C GLY A 73 -4.32 -4.84 3.44
N VAL A 74 -5.19 -3.97 2.96
CA VAL A 74 -5.24 -3.56 1.55
C VAL A 74 -4.80 -2.10 1.43
N LEU A 75 -3.80 -1.87 0.58
CA LEU A 75 -3.35 -0.52 0.22
C LEU A 75 -3.84 -0.24 -1.20
N ASP A 76 -4.88 0.58 -1.31
CA ASP A 76 -5.48 0.97 -2.59
C ASP A 76 -5.58 2.49 -2.68
N SER A 77 -5.73 3.02 -3.89
CA SER A 77 -5.91 4.46 -4.12
C SER A 77 -7.34 4.93 -3.83
N ASP A 78 -8.26 4.01 -3.55
CA ASP A 78 -9.68 4.26 -3.69
C ASP A 78 -10.20 5.34 -2.74
N THR A 79 -11.02 6.22 -3.30
CA THR A 79 -11.83 7.20 -2.60
C THR A 79 -12.93 6.48 -1.80
N GLY A 80 -12.54 5.82 -0.71
CA GLY A 80 -13.45 5.16 0.22
C GLY A 80 -13.97 3.80 -0.26
N VAL A 81 -14.02 2.85 0.68
CA VAL A 81 -14.76 1.60 0.50
C VAL A 81 -16.23 1.98 0.30
N ALA A 82 -16.79 1.79 -0.89
CA ALA A 82 -18.23 1.87 -1.07
C ALA A 82 -18.84 0.75 -0.23
N LEU A 83 -19.46 1.12 0.90
CA LEU A 83 -20.32 0.21 1.64
C LEU A 83 -21.56 -0.02 0.78
N ASP A 84 -21.55 -1.13 0.05
CA ASP A 84 -22.74 -1.75 -0.50
C ASP A 84 -23.65 -2.17 0.69
N GLN A 85 -24.68 -1.35 0.94
CA GLN A 85 -25.85 -1.70 1.74
C GLN A 85 -26.74 -2.69 0.99
#